data_AF-A0A931W3S4-F1
#
_entry.id   AF-A0A931W3S4-F1
#
_cell.length_a   1.000
_cell.length_b   1.000
_cell.length_c   1.000
_cell.angle_alpha   90.00
_cell.angle_beta   90.00
_cell.angle_gamma   90.00
#
_symmetry.space_group_name_H-M   'P 1'
#
loop_
_entity.id
_entity.type
_entity.pdbx_description
1 polymer ?
#
loop_
_entity_poly.entity_id
_entity_poly.type
_entity_poly.pdbx_seq_one_letter_code
_entity_poly.pdbx_strand_id
1 'polypeptide(L)'
;MKAQIEERVRPVAEQVVQAEVERLRDLSERHKNALAECLTQIDRSILDCRTHVNAYRERRSDLAVVIQRLAKLGVEPIPFPEEISAGNFEDIIKARVAGLHSEGKI
;
A
#
# COMPACT_ATOMS: atom_id res chain seq x y z
N MET A 1 -50.76 6.92 38.10
CA MET A 1 -49.55 6.13 38.36
C MET A 1 -48.90 5.58 37.09
N LYS A 2 -49.64 4.87 36.20
CA LYS A 2 -49.09 4.40 34.90
C LYS A 2 -48.57 5.53 33.98
N ALA A 3 -49.35 6.60 33.79
CA ALA A 3 -48.94 7.74 32.96
C ALA A 3 -47.68 8.46 33.46
N GLN A 4 -47.50 8.58 34.78
CA GLN A 4 -46.28 9.17 35.39
C GLN A 4 -45.03 8.28 35.27
N ILE A 5 -45.20 6.97 35.06
CA ILE A 5 -44.08 6.05 34.80
C ILE A 5 -43.70 6.13 33.32
N GLU A 6 -44.67 6.14 32.41
CA GLU A 6 -44.44 6.34 30.97
C GLU A 6 -43.77 7.69 30.65
N GLU A 7 -44.20 8.77 31.32
CA GLU A 7 -43.64 10.11 31.16
C GLU A 7 -42.19 10.22 31.65
N ARG A 8 -41.76 9.34 32.57
CA ARG A 8 -40.38 9.25 33.06
C ARG A 8 -39.50 8.27 32.29
N VAL A 9 -40.08 7.24 31.66
CA VAL A 9 -39.34 6.21 30.90
C VAL A 9 -38.99 6.69 29.49
N ARG A 10 -39.84 7.49 28.86
CA ARG A 10 -39.60 8.07 27.53
C ARG A 10 -38.31 8.92 27.42
N PRO A 11 -38.05 9.89 28.32
CA PRO A 11 -36.82 10.69 28.28
C PRO A 11 -35.55 9.86 28.55
N VAL A 12 -35.65 8.79 29.35
CA VAL A 12 -34.51 7.88 29.58
C VAL A 12 -34.23 7.05 28.32
N ALA A 13 -35.25 6.58 27.62
CA ALA A 13 -35.08 5.87 26.35
C ALA A 13 -34.47 6.77 25.27
N GLU A 14 -34.91 8.03 25.18
CA GLU A 14 -34.33 9.03 24.27
C GLU A 14 -32.86 9.32 24.60
N GLN A 15 -32.50 9.40 25.88
CA GLN A 15 -31.10 9.55 26.30
C GLN A 15 -30.22 8.36 25.93
N VAL A 16 -30.72 7.12 26.07
CA VAL A 16 -29.98 5.91 25.66
C VAL A 16 -29.77 5.88 24.14
N VAL A 17 -30.81 6.21 23.37
CA VAL A 17 -30.70 6.30 21.91
C VAL A 17 -29.69 7.37 21.50
N GLN A 18 -29.75 8.55 22.12
CA GLN A 18 -28.82 9.65 21.82
C GLN A 18 -27.36 9.27 22.15
N ALA A 19 -27.12 8.64 23.31
CA ALA A 19 -25.79 8.17 23.69
C ALA A 19 -25.25 7.12 22.71
N GLU A 20 -26.10 6.20 22.25
CA GLU A 20 -25.69 5.20 21.25
C GLU A 20 -25.42 5.84 19.88
N VAL A 21 -26.21 6.83 19.47
CA VAL A 21 -25.97 7.61 18.25
C VAL A 21 -24.62 8.32 18.31
N GLU A 22 -24.30 8.96 19.44
CA GLU A 22 -23.00 9.62 19.65
C GLU A 22 -21.86 8.62 19.61
N ARG A 23 -22.00 7.48 20.30
CA ARG A 23 -21.01 6.39 20.28
C ARG A 23 -20.76 5.86 18.87
N LEU A 24 -21.81 5.67 18.08
CA LEU A 24 -21.72 5.20 16.70
C LEU A 24 -21.10 6.26 15.77
N ARG A 25 -21.39 7.54 15.99
CA ARG A 25 -20.73 8.63 15.25
C ARG A 25 -19.23 8.68 15.52
N ASP A 26 -18.83 8.58 16.79
CA ASP A 26 -17.43 8.53 17.18
C ASP A 26 -16.71 7.32 16.56
N LEU A 27 -17.36 6.14 16.60
CA LEU A 27 -16.81 4.94 15.99
C LEU A 27 -16.68 5.07 14.47
N SER A 28 -17.67 5.66 13.81
CA SER A 28 -17.66 5.93 12.37
C SER A 28 -16.50 6.85 12.00
N GLU A 29 -16.27 7.94 12.73
CA GLU A 29 -15.17 8.88 12.43
C GLU A 29 -13.80 8.22 12.66
N ARG A 30 -13.66 7.36 13.70
CA ARG A 30 -12.44 6.57 13.89
C ARG A 30 -12.17 5.63 12.72
N HIS A 31 -13.18 4.92 12.23
CA HIS A 31 -13.02 4.04 11.07
C HIS A 31 -12.69 4.81 9.80
N LYS A 32 -13.32 5.96 9.58
CA LYS A 32 -13.03 6.83 8.44
C LYS A 32 -11.57 7.32 8.47
N ASN A 33 -11.08 7.74 9.63
CA ASN A 33 -9.68 8.15 9.79
C ASN A 33 -8.73 6.98 9.55
N ALA A 34 -9.01 5.80 10.10
CA ALA A 34 -8.20 4.60 9.87
C ALA A 34 -8.15 4.20 8.38
N LEU A 35 -9.27 4.34 7.64
CA LEU A 35 -9.28 4.09 6.20
C LEU A 35 -8.40 5.08 5.42
N ALA A 36 -8.41 6.36 5.80
CA ALA A 36 -7.54 7.36 5.19
C ALA A 36 -6.06 7.08 5.46
N GLU A 37 -5.72 6.62 6.67
CA GLU A 37 -4.37 6.19 7.02
C GLU A 37 -3.92 4.97 6.20
N CYS A 38 -4.80 3.98 6.00
CA CYS A 38 -4.52 2.83 5.14
C CYS A 38 -4.19 3.26 3.70
N LEU A 39 -4.98 4.17 3.12
CA LEU A 39 -4.71 4.71 1.78
C LEU A 39 -3.36 5.44 1.72
N THR A 40 -3.07 6.26 2.71
CA THR A 40 -1.78 6.97 2.80
C THR A 40 -0.60 6.00 2.84
N GLN A 41 -0.74 4.89 3.58
CA GLN A 41 0.30 3.86 3.66
C GLN A 41 0.47 3.08 2.35
N ILE A 42 -0.62 2.82 1.63
CA ILE A 42 -0.58 2.24 0.28
C ILE A 42 0.19 3.17 -0.66
N ASP A 43 -0.17 4.45 -0.70
CA ASP A 43 0.48 5.45 -1.57
C ASP A 43 1.97 5.56 -1.28
N ARG A 44 2.35 5.59 0.01
CA ARG A 44 3.75 5.60 0.42
C ARG A 44 4.49 4.36 -0.09
N SER A 45 3.90 3.17 0.04
CA SER A 45 4.51 1.92 -0.41
C SER A 45 4.71 1.91 -1.93
N ILE A 46 3.78 2.50 -2.70
CA ILE A 46 3.90 2.67 -4.14
C ILE A 46 5.07 3.61 -4.48
N LEU A 47 5.23 4.72 -3.76
CA LEU A 47 6.36 5.65 -3.95
C LEU A 47 7.71 5.02 -3.58
N ASP A 48 7.75 4.21 -2.52
CA ASP A 48 8.96 3.47 -2.13
C ASP A 48 9.33 2.44 -3.22
N CYS A 49 8.35 1.73 -3.78
CA CYS A 49 8.56 0.86 -4.94
C CYS A 49 9.18 1.61 -6.12
N ARG A 50 8.74 2.85 -6.41
CA ARG A 50 9.35 3.67 -7.47
C ARG A 50 10.82 3.98 -7.19
N THR A 51 11.15 4.30 -5.94
CA THR A 51 12.53 4.53 -5.51
C THR A 51 13.38 3.28 -5.70
N HIS A 52 12.86 2.10 -5.35
CA HIS A 52 13.56 0.83 -5.57
C HIS A 52 13.76 0.49 -7.05
N VAL A 53 12.78 0.77 -7.92
CA VAL A 53 12.91 0.58 -9.38
C VAL A 53 14.03 1.46 -9.94
N ASN A 54 14.11 2.72 -9.52
CA ASN A 54 15.18 3.61 -9.96
C ASN A 54 16.56 3.13 -9.49
N ALA A 55 16.68 2.77 -8.21
CA ALA A 55 17.94 2.25 -7.65
C ALA A 55 18.39 0.96 -8.35
N TYR A 56 17.44 0.09 -8.74
CA TYR A 56 17.74 -1.10 -9.53
C TYR A 56 18.32 -0.72 -10.91
N ARG A 57 17.69 0.23 -11.61
CA ARG A 57 18.15 0.69 -12.94
C ARG A 57 19.56 1.29 -12.88
N GLU A 58 19.82 2.13 -11.88
CA GLU A 58 21.15 2.70 -11.65
C GLU A 58 22.20 1.61 -11.43
N ARG A 59 21.96 0.69 -10.49
CA ARG A 59 22.88 -0.42 -10.20
C ARG A 59 23.11 -1.33 -11.42
N ARG A 60 22.07 -1.55 -12.22
CA ARG A 60 22.18 -2.31 -13.47
C ARG A 60 23.07 -1.59 -14.48
N SER A 61 22.90 -0.27 -14.63
CA SER A 61 23.76 0.56 -15.49
C SER A 61 25.23 0.50 -15.04
N ASP A 62 25.47 0.65 -13.74
CA ASP A 62 26.82 0.54 -13.17
C ASP A 62 27.44 -0.84 -13.43
N LEU A 63 26.65 -1.91 -13.27
CA LEU A 63 27.08 -3.27 -13.56
C LEU A 63 27.43 -3.46 -15.04
N ALA A 64 26.66 -2.86 -15.96
CA ALA A 64 26.97 -2.92 -17.40
C ALA A 64 28.35 -2.32 -17.70
N VAL A 65 28.68 -1.18 -17.08
CA VAL A 65 29.99 -0.54 -17.22
C VAL A 65 31.10 -1.45 -16.71
N VAL A 66 30.91 -2.10 -15.56
CA VAL A 66 31.90 -3.03 -14.99
C VAL A 66 32.10 -4.24 -15.90
N ILE A 67 31.02 -4.88 -16.36
CA ILE A 67 31.09 -6.03 -17.27
C ILE A 67 31.79 -5.65 -18.57
N GLN A 68 31.51 -4.48 -19.13
CA GLN A 68 32.19 -4.02 -20.34
C GLN A 68 33.71 -3.85 -20.11
N ARG A 69 34.13 -3.37 -18.93
CA ARG A 69 35.56 -3.27 -18.58
C ARG A 69 36.21 -4.64 -18.43
N LEU A 70 35.53 -5.59 -17.80
CA LEU A 70 36.00 -6.97 -17.67
C LEU A 70 36.17 -7.64 -19.04
N ALA A 71 35.20 -7.46 -19.94
CA ALA A 71 35.27 -7.97 -21.31
C ALA A 71 36.48 -7.41 -22.08
N LYS A 72 36.80 -6.12 -21.90
CA LYS A 72 38.00 -5.49 -22.49
C LYS A 72 39.32 -6.08 -21.97
N LEU A 73 39.30 -6.72 -20.80
CA LEU A 73 40.45 -7.42 -20.21
C LEU A 73 40.49 -8.91 -20.61
N GLY A 74 39.61 -9.37 -21.51
CA GLY A 74 39.55 -10.75 -21.98
C GLY A 74 38.82 -11.71 -21.05
N VAL A 75 38.09 -11.21 -20.05
CA VAL A 75 37.23 -12.03 -19.18
C VAL A 75 35.91 -12.30 -19.90
N GLU A 76 35.43 -13.55 -19.86
CA GLU A 76 34.13 -13.89 -20.44
C GLU A 76 32.98 -13.15 -19.75
N PRO A 77 31.95 -12.69 -20.50
CA PRO A 77 30.81 -11.98 -19.92
C PRO A 77 30.02 -12.86 -18.93
N ILE A 78 29.74 -12.31 -17.75
CA ILE A 78 28.86 -12.93 -16.76
C ILE A 78 27.39 -12.69 -17.15
N PRO A 79 26.47 -13.62 -16.87
CA PRO A 79 25.04 -13.41 -17.12
C PRO A 79 24.54 -12.11 -16.49
N PHE A 80 23.94 -11.26 -17.33
CA PHE A 80 23.39 -10.00 -16.87
C PHE A 80 22.05 -10.23 -16.17
N PRO A 81 21.73 -9.53 -15.06
CA PRO A 81 20.46 -9.71 -14.38
C PRO A 81 19.24 -9.50 -15.31
N GLU A 82 18.05 -9.90 -14.87
CA GLU A 82 16.80 -9.68 -15.64
C GLU A 82 16.59 -8.20 -15.95
N GLU A 83 16.21 -7.84 -17.18
CA GLU A 83 15.87 -6.45 -17.48
C GLU A 83 14.49 -6.09 -16.94
N ILE A 84 14.42 -5.11 -16.04
CA ILE A 84 13.14 -4.50 -15.72
C ILE A 84 12.74 -3.63 -16.90
N SER A 85 11.54 -3.90 -17.44
CA SER A 85 10.97 -3.19 -18.59
C SER A 85 11.28 -1.69 -18.59
N ALA A 86 11.63 -1.16 -19.77
CA ALA A 86 11.82 0.26 -20.01
C ALA A 86 10.51 1.07 -19.98
N GLY A 87 9.37 0.40 -19.79
CA GLY A 87 8.05 1.03 -19.65
C GLY A 87 7.94 2.00 -18.48
N ASN A 88 6.78 2.64 -18.38
CA ASN A 88 6.47 3.52 -17.26
C ASN A 88 6.40 2.71 -15.95
N PHE A 89 6.36 3.41 -14.82
CA PHE A 89 6.36 2.78 -13.50
C PHE A 89 5.16 1.82 -13.30
N GLU A 90 3.99 2.14 -13.83
CA GLU A 90 2.79 1.30 -13.72
C GLU A 90 2.97 -0.05 -14.42
N ASP A 91 3.53 -0.06 -15.63
CA ASP A 91 3.77 -1.27 -16.40
C ASP A 91 4.78 -2.19 -15.69
N ILE A 92 5.80 -1.60 -15.06
CA ILE A 92 6.79 -2.33 -14.27
C ILE A 92 6.13 -3.01 -13.08
N ILE A 93 5.31 -2.28 -12.31
CA ILE A 93 4.61 -2.86 -11.16
C ILE A 93 3.66 -3.97 -11.59
N LYS A 94 2.89 -3.78 -12.67
CA LYS A 94 2.02 -4.83 -13.23
C LYS A 94 2.81 -6.09 -13.58
N ALA A 95 3.94 -5.96 -14.26
CA ALA A 95 4.80 -7.09 -14.59
C ALA A 95 5.35 -7.80 -13.35
N ARG A 96 5.77 -7.05 -12.32
CA ARG A 96 6.26 -7.64 -11.06
C ARG A 96 5.15 -8.35 -10.29
N VAL A 97 3.96 -7.78 -10.23
CA VAL A 97 2.78 -8.41 -9.60
C VAL A 97 2.42 -9.70 -10.34
N ALA A 98 2.41 -9.69 -11.68
CA ALA A 98 2.18 -10.89 -12.47
C ALA A 98 3.23 -11.99 -12.20
N GLY A 99 4.51 -11.61 -12.05
CA GLY A 99 5.57 -12.53 -11.65
C GLY A 99 5.37 -13.10 -10.25
N LEU A 100 4.95 -12.30 -9.28
CA LEU A 100 4.65 -12.79 -7.93
C LEU A 100 3.46 -13.77 -7.91
N HIS A 101 2.44 -13.53 -8.74
CA HIS A 101 1.33 -14.46 -8.93
C HIS A 101 1.79 -15.78 -9.57
N SER A 102 2.62 -15.74 -10.63
CA SER A 102 3.11 -16.96 -11.26
C SER A 102 4.03 -17.77 -10.34
N GLU A 103 4.70 -17.10 -9.40
CA GLU A 103 5.48 -17.72 -8.32
C GLU A 103 4.62 -18.19 -7.13
N GLY A 104 3.31 -17.90 -7.11
CA GLY A 104 2.38 -18.28 -6.03
C GLY A 104 2.62 -17.54 -4.70
N LYS A 105 3.26 -16.36 -4.75
CA LYS A 105 3.56 -15.55 -3.55
C LYS A 105 2.41 -14.64 -3.14
N ILE A 106 1.55 -14.28 -4.09
CA ILE A 106 0.32 -13.50 -3.92
C ILE A 106 -0.80 -14.07 -4.79
#